data_AF-A0A369GYT1-F1
#
_entry.id   AF-A0A369GYT1-F1
#
_cell.length_a   1.000
_cell.length_b   1.000
_cell.length_c   1.000
_cell.angle_alpha   90.00
_cell.angle_beta   90.00
_cell.angle_gamma   90.00
#
_symmetry.space_group_name_H-M   'P 1'
#
loop_
_entity.id
_entity.type
_entity.pdbx_description
1 polymer ?
#
loop_
_entity_poly.entity_id
_entity_poly.type
_entity_poly.pdbx_seq_one_letter_code
_entity_poly.pdbx_strand_id
1 'polypeptide(L)'
;MKASLLHLVAVASLGQALRPWHYPPDNEADARRCGGPVGYMDRLCGTRRYCEAFDGAPNRTDFAFSCTEECFRFYEPEPKTRAPPARSKLYLPWVEPNSKNSFECGYKSVRFITEALCGTQRYCEAFASVEMARTDGRFTSKAACLAGHEPRRTKAEAKKLLPWTEGEDETRTCGIYGWREETCGTQRYCDAFDLEPEMADGRFDSTAECYAAHEDAPPGYVRKSMKMAWHTTETWTKGWCDSERFWHIACGTDGYCGGYDIDFNNTDARFLSTAACLDAFEDQPPAADARKLNKG
;
A
#
# COMPACT_ATOMS: atom_id res chain seq x y z
N MET A 1 63.48 -15.77 -31.95
CA MET A 1 62.09 -16.28 -32.13
C MET A 1 61.30 -15.82 -30.92
N LYS A 2 60.40 -14.84 -31.09
CA LYS A 2 59.59 -14.27 -29.99
C LYS A 2 58.26 -15.00 -29.97
N ALA A 3 57.98 -15.74 -28.90
CA ALA A 3 56.70 -16.40 -28.69
C ALA A 3 55.70 -15.39 -28.11
N SER A 4 54.71 -15.02 -28.91
CA SER A 4 53.55 -14.25 -28.47
C SER A 4 52.59 -15.18 -27.73
N LEU A 5 52.49 -15.01 -26.42
CA LEU A 5 51.44 -15.64 -25.61
C LEU A 5 50.13 -14.85 -25.80
N LEU A 6 49.18 -15.40 -26.56
CA LEU A 6 47.80 -14.94 -26.58
C LEU A 6 47.13 -15.32 -25.26
N HIS A 7 46.77 -14.33 -24.43
CA HIS A 7 45.84 -14.52 -23.33
C HIS A 7 44.41 -14.41 -23.87
N LEU A 8 43.74 -15.55 -23.99
CA LEU A 8 42.29 -15.65 -24.17
C LEU A 8 41.63 -15.30 -22.82
N VAL A 9 41.11 -14.08 -22.71
CA VAL A 9 40.21 -13.70 -21.61
C VAL A 9 38.83 -14.25 -21.96
N ALA A 10 38.46 -15.37 -21.35
CA ALA A 10 37.09 -15.86 -21.38
C ALA A 10 36.24 -14.93 -20.50
N VAL A 11 35.52 -13.99 -21.12
CA VAL A 11 34.44 -13.24 -20.47
C VAL A 11 33.27 -14.22 -20.30
N ALA A 12 33.21 -14.89 -19.15
CA ALA A 12 32.01 -15.58 -18.73
C ALA A 12 30.98 -14.50 -18.39
N SER A 13 30.13 -14.15 -19.35
CA SER A 13 28.91 -13.41 -19.09
C SER A 13 28.04 -14.29 -18.18
N LEU A 14 28.04 -13.96 -16.88
CA LEU A 14 27.00 -14.39 -15.97
C LEU A 14 25.69 -13.76 -16.48
N GLY A 15 25.04 -14.43 -17.44
CA GLY A 15 23.70 -14.06 -17.87
C GLY A 15 22.81 -14.09 -16.65
N GLN A 16 22.31 -12.93 -16.23
CA GLN A 16 21.29 -12.87 -15.18
C GLN A 16 20.13 -13.74 -15.64
N ALA A 17 19.70 -14.67 -14.78
CA ALA A 17 18.51 -15.46 -15.05
C ALA A 17 17.34 -14.50 -15.26
N LEU A 18 16.59 -14.68 -16.35
CA LEU A 18 15.37 -13.92 -16.60
C LEU A 18 14.37 -14.16 -15.46
N ARG A 19 13.62 -13.12 -15.12
CA ARG A 19 12.54 -13.21 -14.14
C ARG A 19 11.36 -13.97 -14.77
N PRO A 20 10.66 -14.81 -13.99
CA PRO A 20 9.46 -15.48 -14.48
C PRO A 20 8.38 -14.48 -14.92
N TRP A 21 7.61 -14.85 -15.94
CA TRP A 21 6.45 -14.06 -16.35
C TRP A 21 5.28 -14.19 -15.36
N HIS A 22 4.72 -13.07 -14.92
CA HIS A 22 3.59 -13.01 -14.01
C HIS A 22 2.30 -12.58 -14.73
N TYR A 23 1.20 -13.24 -14.37
CA TYR A 23 -0.15 -12.82 -14.74
C TYR A 23 -0.81 -12.07 -13.57
N PRO A 24 -1.75 -11.15 -13.85
CA PRO A 24 -2.56 -10.54 -12.80
C PRO A 24 -3.29 -11.60 -11.94
N PRO A 25 -3.61 -11.30 -10.68
CA PRO A 25 -4.46 -12.13 -9.83
C PRO A 25 -5.75 -12.53 -10.54
N ASP A 26 -6.20 -13.77 -10.31
CA ASP A 26 -7.45 -14.27 -10.90
C ASP A 26 -8.70 -13.68 -10.24
N ASN A 27 -8.59 -13.22 -8.99
CA ASN A 27 -9.70 -12.58 -8.31
C ASN A 27 -9.74 -11.08 -8.65
N GLU A 28 -10.95 -10.57 -8.89
CA GLU A 28 -11.16 -9.21 -9.35
C GLU A 28 -10.72 -8.18 -8.31
N ALA A 29 -10.96 -8.44 -7.02
CA ALA A 29 -10.61 -7.52 -5.94
C ALA A 29 -9.11 -7.20 -5.91
N ASP A 30 -8.24 -8.21 -5.94
CA ASP A 30 -6.79 -8.02 -5.98
C ASP A 30 -6.34 -7.39 -7.32
N ALA A 31 -6.97 -7.78 -8.44
CA ALA A 31 -6.61 -7.23 -9.75
C ALA A 31 -6.92 -5.74 -9.88
N ARG A 32 -7.99 -5.24 -9.24
CA ARG A 32 -8.36 -3.81 -9.24
C ARG A 32 -7.35 -2.91 -8.53
N ARG A 33 -6.50 -3.48 -7.68
CA ARG A 33 -5.44 -2.75 -6.97
C ARG A 33 -4.30 -2.34 -7.89
N CYS A 34 -4.12 -3.01 -9.02
CA CYS A 34 -3.08 -2.68 -9.98
C CYS A 34 -3.25 -1.25 -10.52
N GLY A 35 -2.24 -0.41 -10.31
CA GLY A 35 -2.30 0.98 -10.72
C GLY A 35 -3.28 1.82 -9.88
N GLY A 36 -3.57 1.39 -8.65
CA GLY A 36 -4.19 2.21 -7.58
C GLY A 36 -3.14 2.73 -6.58
N PRO A 37 -3.48 2.97 -5.31
CA PRO A 37 -2.55 3.48 -4.29
C PRO A 37 -1.26 2.66 -4.09
N VAL A 38 -1.29 1.37 -4.44
CA VAL A 38 -0.10 0.49 -4.40
C VAL A 38 0.84 0.65 -5.60
N GLY A 39 0.42 1.40 -6.63
CA GLY A 39 1.17 1.57 -7.88
C GLY A 39 1.13 0.34 -8.80
N TYR A 40 2.08 0.30 -9.73
CA TYR A 40 2.29 -0.81 -10.65
C TYR A 40 3.38 -1.73 -10.10
N MET A 41 2.96 -2.90 -9.60
CA MET A 41 3.86 -3.97 -9.18
C MET A 41 3.67 -5.18 -10.07
N ASP A 42 4.75 -5.75 -10.60
CA ASP A 42 4.77 -6.93 -11.47
C ASP A 42 3.85 -8.07 -11.00
N ARG A 43 3.95 -8.44 -9.73
CA ARG A 43 3.13 -9.51 -9.13
C ARG A 43 1.63 -9.22 -9.02
N LEU A 44 1.22 -7.94 -8.99
CA LEU A 44 -0.19 -7.53 -8.89
C LEU A 44 -0.78 -7.19 -10.25
N CYS A 45 0.02 -6.55 -11.09
CA CYS A 45 -0.38 -6.08 -12.40
C CYS A 45 -0.17 -7.12 -13.50
N GLY A 46 0.61 -8.16 -13.22
CA GLY A 46 1.25 -8.98 -14.25
C GLY A 46 2.37 -8.21 -14.96
N THR A 47 3.30 -8.97 -15.55
CA THR A 47 4.52 -8.43 -16.17
C THR A 47 4.22 -7.46 -17.30
N ARG A 48 3.21 -7.76 -18.14
CA ARG A 48 2.85 -6.87 -19.25
C ARG A 48 2.47 -5.48 -18.77
N ARG A 49 1.46 -5.36 -17.91
CA ARG A 49 0.94 -4.07 -17.45
C ARG A 49 1.94 -3.34 -16.55
N TYR A 50 2.75 -4.08 -15.79
CA TYR A 50 3.86 -3.49 -15.04
C TYR A 50 4.92 -2.88 -15.97
N CYS A 51 5.38 -3.61 -16.99
CA CYS A 51 6.38 -3.07 -17.91
C CYS A 51 5.84 -1.89 -18.74
N GLU A 52 4.59 -1.97 -19.23
CA GLU A 52 3.94 -0.87 -19.96
C GLU A 52 3.80 0.41 -19.10
N ALA A 53 3.75 0.28 -17.77
CA ALA A 53 3.65 1.43 -16.87
C ALA A 53 4.92 2.29 -16.84
N PHE A 54 6.09 1.80 -17.27
CA PHE A 54 7.30 2.64 -17.32
C PHE A 54 7.21 3.75 -18.37
N ASP A 55 6.49 3.53 -19.47
CA ASP A 55 6.24 4.59 -20.45
C ASP A 55 4.93 5.34 -20.15
N GLY A 56 3.93 4.65 -19.60
CA GLY A 56 2.59 5.22 -19.39
C GLY A 56 2.40 5.96 -18.06
N ALA A 57 3.12 5.56 -17.01
CA ALA A 57 2.99 6.07 -15.65
C ALA A 57 4.27 5.83 -14.79
N PRO A 58 5.46 6.30 -15.23
CA PRO A 58 6.75 5.96 -14.62
C PRO A 58 6.80 6.25 -13.11
N ASN A 59 6.19 7.35 -12.67
CA ASN A 59 6.18 7.78 -11.27
C ASN A 59 5.31 6.90 -10.34
N ARG A 60 4.65 5.90 -10.92
CA ARG A 60 3.82 4.91 -10.22
C ARG A 60 4.42 3.51 -10.29
N THR A 61 5.65 3.39 -10.77
CA THR A 61 6.44 2.17 -10.76
C THR A 61 7.43 2.20 -9.58
N ASP A 62 8.27 1.18 -9.47
CA ASP A 62 9.41 1.16 -8.55
C ASP A 62 10.68 1.83 -9.13
N PHE A 63 10.57 2.48 -10.28
CA PHE A 63 11.68 3.11 -11.01
C PHE A 63 12.82 2.14 -11.36
N ALA A 64 12.54 0.84 -11.40
CA ALA A 64 13.56 -0.18 -11.67
C ALA A 64 14.08 -0.14 -13.12
N PHE A 65 13.30 0.41 -14.04
CA PHE A 65 13.62 0.50 -15.47
C PHE A 65 13.36 1.91 -15.99
N SER A 66 14.00 2.27 -17.10
CA SER A 66 13.80 3.57 -17.75
C SER A 66 12.65 3.57 -18.77
N CYS A 67 12.26 2.39 -19.29
CA CYS A 67 11.19 2.25 -20.27
C CYS A 67 10.63 0.81 -20.35
N THR A 68 9.53 0.65 -21.08
CA THR A 68 8.86 -0.66 -21.29
C THR A 68 9.78 -1.70 -21.91
N GLU A 69 10.56 -1.32 -22.94
CA GLU A 69 11.44 -2.25 -23.65
C GLU A 69 12.55 -2.78 -22.74
N GLU A 70 13.15 -1.91 -21.92
CA GLU A 70 14.15 -2.32 -20.94
C GLU A 70 13.56 -3.30 -19.94
N CYS A 71 12.37 -3.02 -19.40
CA CYS A 71 11.68 -3.91 -18.47
C CYS A 71 11.51 -5.32 -19.05
N PHE A 72 10.95 -5.46 -20.26
CA PHE A 72 10.72 -6.78 -20.86
C PHE A 72 11.99 -7.61 -21.09
N ARG A 73 13.17 -6.98 -21.24
CA ARG A 73 14.45 -7.71 -21.38
C ARG A 73 14.86 -8.46 -20.11
N PHE A 74 14.30 -8.11 -18.95
CA PHE A 74 14.56 -8.80 -17.69
C PHE A 74 13.60 -9.96 -17.42
N TYR A 75 12.62 -10.20 -18.28
CA TYR A 75 11.59 -11.22 -18.09
C TYR A 75 11.67 -12.33 -19.15
N GLU A 76 11.21 -13.51 -18.76
CA GLU A 76 10.90 -14.58 -19.69
C GLU A 76 9.83 -14.12 -20.69
N PRO A 77 9.82 -14.62 -21.93
CA PRO A 77 8.77 -14.32 -22.89
C PRO A 77 7.39 -14.73 -22.35
N GLU A 78 6.37 -13.93 -22.67
CA GLU A 78 5.00 -14.24 -22.29
C GLU A 78 4.59 -15.64 -22.76
N PRO A 79 4.20 -16.54 -21.83
CA PRO A 79 3.75 -17.88 -22.20
C PRO A 79 2.48 -17.82 -23.04
N LYS A 80 2.39 -18.62 -24.11
CA LYS A 80 1.17 -18.69 -24.96
C LYS A 80 -0.09 -19.15 -24.21
N THR A 81 0.10 -19.84 -23.09
CA THR A 81 -0.96 -20.34 -22.23
C THR A 81 -0.62 -20.04 -20.79
N ARG A 82 -1.57 -19.47 -20.04
CA ARG A 82 -1.44 -19.30 -18.60
C ARG A 82 -1.43 -20.67 -17.94
N ALA A 83 -0.26 -21.09 -17.47
CA ALA A 83 -0.16 -22.29 -16.67
C ALA A 83 -0.89 -22.05 -15.34
N PRO A 84 -1.63 -23.05 -14.81
CA PRO A 84 -2.16 -22.94 -13.47
C PRO A 84 -1.01 -22.75 -12.47
N PRO A 85 -1.20 -21.95 -11.41
CA PRO A 85 -0.16 -21.74 -10.42
C PRO A 85 0.28 -23.09 -9.84
N ALA A 86 1.58 -23.35 -9.87
CA ALA A 86 2.15 -24.55 -9.29
C ALA A 86 1.89 -24.54 -7.78
N ARG A 87 0.98 -25.39 -7.31
CA ARG A 87 0.74 -25.57 -5.88
C ARG A 87 1.92 -26.31 -5.27
N SER A 88 2.83 -25.59 -4.62
CA SER A 88 3.77 -26.20 -3.69
C SER A 88 2.96 -26.92 -2.60
N LYS A 89 3.23 -28.21 -2.39
CA LYS A 89 2.68 -28.95 -1.25
C LYS A 89 3.45 -28.69 0.05
N LEU A 90 4.55 -27.95 -0.03
CA LEU A 90 5.35 -27.57 1.14
C LEU A 90 4.85 -26.21 1.62
N TYR A 91 4.16 -26.23 2.76
CA TYR A 91 3.78 -25.03 3.50
C TYR A 91 5.02 -24.42 4.16
N LEU A 92 5.07 -23.09 4.17
CA LEU A 92 6.01 -22.35 4.99
C LEU A 92 5.61 -22.46 6.47
N PRO A 93 6.56 -22.54 7.41
CA PRO A 93 6.26 -22.64 8.83
C PRO A 93 5.57 -21.35 9.32
N TRP A 94 4.61 -21.49 10.24
CA TRP A 94 4.01 -20.32 10.90
C TRP A 94 4.97 -19.71 11.91
N VAL A 95 5.25 -18.41 11.77
CA VAL A 95 6.11 -17.63 12.66
C VAL A 95 5.26 -16.77 13.59
N GLU A 96 5.37 -16.98 14.89
CA GLU A 96 4.78 -16.09 15.88
C GLU A 96 5.57 -14.78 15.97
N PRO A 97 4.89 -13.64 16.21
CA PRO A 97 5.56 -12.35 16.21
C PRO A 97 6.53 -12.22 17.39
N ASN A 98 7.65 -11.53 17.18
CA ASN A 98 8.58 -11.22 18.26
C ASN A 98 7.92 -10.21 19.23
N SER A 99 7.65 -10.64 20.46
CA SER A 99 6.81 -9.93 21.44
C SER A 99 7.28 -8.52 21.80
N LYS A 100 8.53 -8.16 21.53
CA LYS A 100 9.05 -6.81 21.83
C LYS A 100 8.62 -5.75 20.80
N ASN A 101 8.35 -6.15 19.55
CA ASN A 101 8.10 -5.22 18.44
C ASN A 101 6.83 -5.56 17.63
N SER A 102 6.04 -6.55 18.06
CA SER A 102 4.92 -7.08 17.29
C SER A 102 3.85 -6.02 16.98
N PHE A 103 3.53 -5.18 17.95
CA PHE A 103 2.56 -4.08 17.79
C PHE A 103 3.11 -2.93 16.95
N GLU A 104 4.43 -2.71 16.95
CA GLU A 104 5.05 -1.63 16.19
C GLU A 104 5.41 -2.03 14.75
N CYS A 105 5.30 -3.32 14.39
CA CYS A 105 5.65 -3.75 13.06
C CYS A 105 4.73 -3.11 12.01
N GLY A 106 5.33 -2.27 11.17
CA GLY A 106 4.64 -1.52 10.14
C GLY A 106 4.21 -0.11 10.57
N TYR A 107 4.28 0.25 11.85
CA TYR A 107 3.66 1.48 12.35
C TYR A 107 4.62 2.66 12.56
N LYS A 108 5.75 2.51 13.27
CA LYS A 108 6.63 3.65 13.64
C LYS A 108 8.13 3.45 13.49
N SER A 109 8.64 2.24 13.75
CA SER A 109 10.09 1.98 13.86
C SER A 109 10.63 1.06 12.76
N VAL A 110 9.79 0.13 12.26
CA VAL A 110 10.21 -0.89 11.32
C VAL A 110 9.78 -0.52 9.89
N ARG A 111 10.74 -0.15 9.03
CA ARG A 111 10.44 0.18 7.63
C ARG A 111 9.97 -1.03 6.81
N PHE A 112 10.44 -2.24 7.13
CA PHE A 112 10.16 -3.46 6.36
C PHE A 112 9.34 -4.48 7.14
N ILE A 113 8.24 -4.93 6.57
CA ILE A 113 7.38 -5.96 7.15
C ILE A 113 7.88 -7.32 6.68
N THR A 114 8.58 -8.04 7.56
CA THR A 114 9.06 -9.40 7.29
C THR A 114 8.50 -10.38 8.31
N GLU A 115 8.34 -11.64 7.93
CA GLU A 115 7.86 -12.68 8.85
C GLU A 115 8.70 -12.80 10.11
N ALA A 116 10.03 -12.72 9.98
CA ALA A 116 10.95 -12.85 11.11
C ALA A 116 10.79 -11.72 12.14
N LEU A 117 10.40 -10.53 11.71
CA LEU A 117 10.21 -9.37 12.60
C LEU A 117 8.78 -9.30 13.13
N CYS A 118 7.81 -9.63 12.29
CA CYS A 118 6.40 -9.26 12.48
C CYS A 118 5.49 -10.46 12.72
N GLY A 119 6.00 -11.67 12.55
CA GLY A 119 5.19 -12.89 12.49
C GLY A 119 4.43 -13.03 11.18
N THR A 120 3.99 -14.25 10.89
CA THR A 120 3.30 -14.62 9.64
C THR A 120 1.98 -13.87 9.50
N GLN A 121 1.20 -13.71 10.57
CA GLN A 121 -0.10 -13.02 10.51
C GLN A 121 0.04 -11.59 10.00
N ARG A 122 0.84 -10.75 10.67
CA ARG A 122 1.01 -9.35 10.29
C ARG A 122 1.67 -9.20 8.92
N TYR A 123 2.63 -10.06 8.62
CA TYR A 123 3.25 -10.11 7.31
C TYR A 123 2.23 -10.39 6.20
N CYS A 124 1.35 -11.38 6.38
CA CYS A 124 0.30 -11.67 5.42
C CYS A 124 -0.78 -10.58 5.33
N GLU A 125 -1.16 -9.95 6.44
CA GLU A 125 -2.11 -8.82 6.47
C GLU A 125 -1.61 -7.65 5.61
N ALA A 126 -0.30 -7.36 5.60
CA ALA A 126 0.28 -6.31 4.77
C ALA A 126 0.01 -6.50 3.27
N PHE A 127 -0.19 -7.73 2.79
CA PHE A 127 -0.53 -8.01 1.39
C PHE A 127 -1.99 -7.65 1.04
N ALA A 128 -2.83 -7.21 1.98
CA ALA A 128 -4.15 -6.66 1.69
C ALA A 128 -4.13 -5.13 1.49
N SER A 129 -3.02 -4.44 1.79
CA SER A 129 -2.96 -2.96 1.80
C SER A 129 -1.78 -2.38 1.02
N VAL A 130 -1.66 -1.05 1.02
CA VAL A 130 -0.48 -0.31 0.52
C VAL A 130 0.82 -0.70 1.22
N GLU A 131 0.74 -1.31 2.40
CA GLU A 131 1.92 -1.77 3.13
C GLU A 131 2.63 -2.95 2.47
N MET A 132 2.00 -3.59 1.48
CA MET A 132 2.66 -4.65 0.70
C MET A 132 3.94 -4.17 0.01
N ALA A 133 4.07 -2.86 -0.25
CA ALA A 133 5.29 -2.23 -0.77
C ALA A 133 6.49 -2.35 0.20
N ARG A 134 6.22 -2.65 1.48
CA ARG A 134 7.21 -2.80 2.54
C ARG A 134 7.54 -4.27 2.84
N THR A 135 6.92 -5.20 2.13
CA THR A 135 7.22 -6.63 2.20
C THR A 135 8.32 -7.01 1.22
N ASP A 136 8.77 -8.26 1.26
CA ASP A 136 9.70 -8.80 0.26
C ASP A 136 9.02 -9.27 -1.04
N GLY A 137 7.71 -9.05 -1.18
CA GLY A 137 6.99 -9.25 -2.42
C GLY A 137 6.65 -10.70 -2.77
N ARG A 138 6.84 -11.68 -1.87
CA ARG A 138 6.66 -13.11 -2.20
C ARG A 138 5.23 -13.53 -2.57
N PHE A 139 4.23 -12.81 -2.06
CA PHE A 139 2.82 -13.13 -2.26
C PHE A 139 2.10 -12.01 -3.02
N THR A 140 0.97 -12.31 -3.63
CA THR A 140 0.14 -11.32 -4.34
C THR A 140 -1.01 -10.79 -3.50
N SER A 141 -1.39 -11.52 -2.44
CA SER A 141 -2.48 -11.13 -1.55
C SER A 141 -2.38 -11.78 -0.18
N LYS A 142 -3.16 -11.27 0.79
CA LYS A 142 -3.29 -11.84 2.13
C LYS A 142 -3.73 -13.31 2.07
N ALA A 143 -4.73 -13.62 1.25
CA ALA A 143 -5.24 -14.98 1.09
C ALA A 143 -4.17 -15.93 0.52
N ALA A 144 -3.43 -15.50 -0.52
CA ALA A 144 -2.34 -16.29 -1.08
C ALA A 144 -1.21 -16.52 -0.06
N CYS A 145 -0.89 -15.50 0.74
CA CYS A 145 0.09 -15.60 1.82
C CYS A 145 -0.33 -16.61 2.88
N LEU A 146 -1.54 -16.48 3.44
CA LEU A 146 -2.03 -17.39 4.48
C LEU A 146 -2.15 -18.84 3.98
N ALA A 147 -2.60 -19.04 2.74
CA ALA A 147 -2.67 -20.37 2.12
C ALA A 147 -1.29 -21.01 1.88
N GLY A 148 -0.24 -20.21 1.78
CA GLY A 148 1.14 -20.67 1.65
C GLY A 148 1.78 -21.11 2.97
N HIS A 149 1.14 -20.88 4.11
CA HIS A 149 1.67 -21.18 5.44
C HIS A 149 0.94 -22.34 6.12
N GLU A 150 1.64 -22.98 7.05
CA GLU A 150 1.01 -23.89 8.00
C GLU A 150 -0.08 -23.15 8.78
N PRO A 151 -1.23 -23.79 9.09
CA PRO A 151 -2.23 -23.18 9.96
C PRO A 151 -1.64 -22.81 11.32
N ARG A 152 -1.99 -21.63 11.83
CA ARG A 152 -1.60 -21.21 13.18
C ARG A 152 -2.07 -22.22 14.22
N ARG A 153 -1.13 -22.78 14.98
CA ARG A 153 -1.41 -23.76 16.04
C ARG A 153 -1.69 -23.05 17.38
N THR A 154 -2.72 -22.22 17.46
CA THR A 154 -3.12 -21.61 18.74
C THR A 154 -4.31 -22.35 19.34
N LYS A 155 -4.28 -22.51 20.67
CA LYS A 155 -5.47 -22.88 21.44
C LYS A 155 -6.42 -21.70 21.40
N ALA A 156 -7.72 -21.98 21.23
CA ALA A 156 -8.76 -20.97 21.29
C ALA A 156 -8.83 -20.39 22.71
N GLU A 157 -8.01 -19.38 22.98
CA GLU A 157 -8.21 -18.50 24.13
C GLU A 157 -9.38 -17.58 23.79
N ALA A 158 -10.24 -17.32 24.77
CA ALA A 158 -11.31 -16.35 24.61
C ALA A 158 -10.69 -15.01 24.23
N LYS A 159 -10.89 -14.59 22.98
CA LYS A 159 -10.31 -13.35 22.46
C LYS A 159 -10.96 -12.20 23.21
N LYS A 160 -10.20 -11.56 24.10
CA LYS A 160 -10.61 -10.29 24.70
C LYS A 160 -10.91 -9.31 23.56
N LEU A 161 -12.06 -8.66 23.61
CA LEU A 161 -12.40 -7.61 22.66
C LEU A 161 -11.36 -6.48 22.73
N LEU A 162 -11.09 -5.89 21.57
CA LEU A 162 -10.24 -4.70 21.46
C LEU A 162 -11.01 -3.49 22.00
N PRO A 163 -10.37 -2.57 22.73
CA PRO A 163 -11.06 -1.42 23.28
C PRO A 163 -11.55 -0.50 22.16
N TRP A 164 -12.71 0.12 22.35
CA TRP A 164 -13.14 1.23 21.50
C TRP A 164 -12.28 2.48 21.78
N THR A 165 -11.73 3.10 20.74
CA THR A 165 -10.97 4.36 20.83
C THR A 165 -11.55 5.43 19.91
N GLU A 166 -11.49 6.69 20.33
CA GLU A 166 -11.91 7.82 19.50
C GLU A 166 -10.83 8.29 18.52
N GLY A 167 -9.59 7.83 18.70
CA GLY A 167 -8.42 8.26 17.93
C GLY A 167 -7.92 9.64 18.31
N GLU A 168 -6.64 9.89 18.05
CA GLU A 168 -5.95 11.17 18.25
C GLU A 168 -5.53 11.74 16.88
N ASP A 169 -6.42 12.50 16.24
CA ASP A 169 -6.19 13.12 14.92
C ASP A 169 -5.77 14.59 15.02
N GLU A 170 -4.86 14.92 15.94
CA GLU A 170 -4.41 16.30 16.18
C GLU A 170 -3.84 16.95 14.91
N THR A 171 -3.15 16.15 14.11
CA THR A 171 -2.54 16.59 12.84
C THR A 171 -3.51 16.54 11.65
N ARG A 172 -4.76 16.13 11.86
CA ARG A 172 -5.80 16.03 10.81
C ARG A 172 -5.40 15.10 9.66
N THR A 173 -4.59 14.08 9.91
CA THR A 173 -4.06 13.17 8.89
C THR A 173 -4.82 11.85 8.77
N CYS A 174 -5.87 11.65 9.59
CA CYS A 174 -6.70 10.46 9.50
C CYS A 174 -7.24 10.26 8.08
N GLY A 175 -7.02 9.06 7.54
CA GLY A 175 -7.47 8.66 6.22
C GLY A 175 -6.55 9.11 5.09
N ILE A 176 -5.63 10.06 5.29
CA ILE A 176 -4.74 10.56 4.22
C ILE A 176 -3.63 9.55 3.91
N TYR A 177 -2.90 9.10 4.93
CA TYR A 177 -1.83 8.10 4.78
C TYR A 177 -2.30 6.67 5.11
N GLY A 178 -3.60 6.52 5.33
CA GLY A 178 -4.22 5.27 5.76
C GLY A 178 -5.18 5.48 6.92
N TRP A 179 -6.02 4.48 7.12
CA TRP A 179 -6.96 4.41 8.22
C TRP A 179 -6.31 3.66 9.37
N ARG A 180 -5.78 4.40 10.34
CA ARG A 180 -5.09 3.85 11.52
C ARG A 180 -5.94 4.06 12.75
N GLU A 181 -6.19 3.01 13.52
CA GLU A 181 -7.11 3.09 14.65
C GLU A 181 -6.68 4.13 15.70
N GLU A 182 -5.39 4.23 15.99
CA GLU A 182 -4.88 5.18 16.99
C GLU A 182 -5.06 6.64 16.56
N THR A 183 -5.06 6.94 15.27
CA THR A 183 -5.26 8.29 14.74
C THR A 183 -6.74 8.54 14.43
N CYS A 184 -7.40 7.59 13.80
CA CYS A 184 -8.75 7.73 13.25
C CYS A 184 -9.88 7.34 14.21
N GLY A 185 -9.57 6.55 15.24
CA GLY A 185 -10.56 5.91 16.09
C GLY A 185 -11.15 4.66 15.46
N THR A 186 -11.78 3.83 16.31
CA THR A 186 -12.33 2.52 15.94
C THR A 186 -13.38 2.63 14.83
N GLN A 187 -14.28 3.62 14.88
CA GLN A 187 -15.33 3.76 13.85
C GLN A 187 -14.76 3.96 12.45
N ARG A 188 -13.94 5.00 12.25
CA ARG A 188 -13.36 5.31 10.94
C ARG A 188 -12.42 4.19 10.48
N TYR A 189 -11.65 3.60 11.40
CA TYR A 189 -10.79 2.46 11.10
C TYR A 189 -11.57 1.23 10.61
N CYS A 190 -12.64 0.84 11.31
CA CYS A 190 -13.45 -0.30 10.92
C CYS A 190 -14.25 -0.04 9.64
N ASP A 191 -14.87 1.13 9.49
CA ASP A 191 -15.62 1.50 8.28
C ASP A 191 -14.74 1.50 7.02
N ALA A 192 -13.43 1.73 7.16
CA ALA A 192 -12.49 1.76 6.04
C ALA A 192 -12.27 0.40 5.35
N PHE A 193 -12.51 -0.73 6.03
CA PHE A 193 -12.26 -2.05 5.43
C PHE A 193 -13.19 -2.36 4.25
N ASP A 194 -14.41 -1.83 4.24
CA ASP A 194 -15.33 -1.98 3.11
C ASP A 194 -15.25 -0.78 2.13
N LEU A 195 -14.83 0.40 2.62
CA LEU A 195 -14.77 1.63 1.83
C LEU A 195 -13.47 1.76 1.02
N GLU A 196 -12.32 1.54 1.67
CA GLU A 196 -10.97 1.70 1.11
C GLU A 196 -10.01 0.66 1.71
N PRO A 197 -10.23 -0.64 1.43
CA PRO A 197 -9.46 -1.74 2.02
C PRO A 197 -7.95 -1.60 1.82
N GLU A 198 -7.51 -1.01 0.71
CA GLU A 198 -6.09 -0.82 0.41
C GLU A 198 -5.42 0.16 1.38
N MET A 199 -6.18 1.10 1.96
CA MET A 199 -5.71 2.12 2.89
C MET A 199 -5.88 1.69 4.36
N ALA A 200 -6.59 0.59 4.62
CA ALA A 200 -6.59 -0.10 5.91
C ALA A 200 -5.32 -0.96 6.06
N ASP A 201 -5.07 -1.55 7.23
CA ASP A 201 -3.85 -2.34 7.48
C ASP A 201 -3.99 -3.84 7.15
N GLY A 202 -5.16 -4.25 6.64
CA GLY A 202 -5.44 -5.63 6.24
C GLY A 202 -5.71 -6.59 7.39
N ARG A 203 -5.79 -6.10 8.63
CA ARG A 203 -6.00 -6.92 9.83
C ARG A 203 -7.34 -7.65 9.83
N PHE A 204 -8.37 -7.00 9.31
CA PHE A 204 -9.71 -7.54 9.11
C PHE A 204 -10.02 -7.67 7.62
N ASP A 205 -10.96 -8.52 7.26
CA ASP A 205 -11.42 -8.70 5.88
C ASP A 205 -12.68 -7.87 5.58
N SER A 206 -13.31 -7.28 6.61
CA SER A 206 -14.50 -6.43 6.45
C SER A 206 -14.75 -5.51 7.65
N THR A 207 -15.59 -4.50 7.44
CA THR A 207 -16.10 -3.64 8.52
C THR A 207 -16.82 -4.43 9.61
N ALA A 208 -17.62 -5.43 9.23
CA ALA A 208 -18.35 -6.26 10.18
C ALA A 208 -17.43 -7.11 11.08
N GLU A 209 -16.37 -7.69 10.50
CA GLU A 209 -15.37 -8.43 11.27
C GLU A 209 -14.61 -7.51 12.24
N CYS A 210 -14.25 -6.32 11.77
CA CYS A 210 -13.57 -5.33 12.60
C CYS A 210 -14.41 -4.96 13.82
N TYR A 211 -15.68 -4.56 13.65
CA TYR A 211 -16.54 -4.22 14.79
C TYR A 211 -16.78 -5.40 15.73
N ALA A 212 -16.95 -6.62 15.20
CA ALA A 212 -17.11 -7.82 16.03
C ALA A 212 -15.87 -8.14 16.90
N ALA A 213 -14.70 -7.60 16.53
CA ALA A 213 -13.47 -7.74 17.31
C ALA A 213 -13.28 -6.64 18.37
N HIS A 214 -14.14 -5.61 18.40
CA HIS A 214 -14.06 -4.49 19.32
C HIS A 214 -15.19 -4.52 20.36
N GLU A 215 -14.97 -3.80 21.46
CA GLU A 215 -16.02 -3.40 22.38
C GLU A 215 -17.03 -2.49 21.66
N ASP A 216 -18.27 -2.47 22.14
CA ASP A 216 -19.31 -1.60 21.60
C ASP A 216 -18.92 -0.12 21.74
N ALA A 217 -19.42 0.71 20.82
CA ALA A 217 -19.26 2.16 20.92
C ALA A 217 -19.82 2.69 22.25
N PRO A 218 -19.15 3.65 22.90
CA PRO A 218 -19.62 4.19 24.17
C PRO A 218 -21.00 4.85 24.00
N PRO A 219 -21.86 4.80 25.03
CA PRO A 219 -23.18 5.42 24.97
C PRO A 219 -23.09 6.90 24.60
N GLY A 220 -23.88 7.33 23.61
CA GLY A 220 -23.88 8.71 23.12
C GLY A 220 -22.78 9.04 22.12
N TYR A 221 -21.99 8.05 21.67
CA TYR A 221 -21.01 8.26 20.62
C TYR A 221 -21.67 8.80 19.34
N VAL A 222 -21.13 9.89 18.81
CA VAL A 222 -21.55 10.50 17.56
C VAL A 222 -20.62 10.01 16.46
N ARG A 223 -21.16 9.32 15.44
CA ARG A 223 -20.37 8.85 14.30
C ARG A 223 -19.68 10.02 13.61
N LYS A 224 -18.38 9.87 13.37
CA LYS A 224 -17.57 10.82 12.61
C LYS A 224 -17.74 10.54 11.11
N SER A 225 -17.66 11.60 10.30
CA SER A 225 -17.68 11.49 8.83
C SER A 225 -16.51 10.63 8.34
N MET A 226 -16.65 9.88 7.25
CA MET A 226 -15.50 9.23 6.59
C MET A 226 -14.70 10.17 5.70
N LYS A 227 -15.11 11.44 5.58
CA LYS A 227 -14.34 12.44 4.84
C LYS A 227 -13.04 12.77 5.59
N MET A 228 -11.95 12.89 4.83
CA MET A 228 -10.66 13.35 5.33
C MET A 228 -10.75 14.82 5.71
N ALA A 229 -9.98 15.20 6.72
CA ALA A 229 -9.95 16.57 7.18
C ALA A 229 -9.39 17.52 6.12
N TRP A 230 -10.05 18.68 5.91
CA TRP A 230 -9.50 19.72 5.04
C TRP A 230 -8.17 20.28 5.59
N HIS A 231 -7.18 20.43 4.72
CA HIS A 231 -5.86 21.00 5.01
C HIS A 231 -5.67 22.34 4.30
N THR A 232 -5.39 23.38 5.08
CA THR A 232 -4.98 24.68 4.57
C THR A 232 -3.48 24.86 4.70
N THR A 233 -2.81 25.19 3.59
CA THR A 233 -1.39 25.52 3.61
C THR A 233 -1.18 27.03 3.51
N GLU A 234 0.02 27.50 3.86
CA GLU A 234 0.41 28.89 3.67
C GLU A 234 0.51 29.23 2.18
N THR A 235 0.22 30.49 1.82
CA THR A 235 0.22 30.94 0.42
C THR A 235 1.56 30.72 -0.28
N TRP A 236 2.67 30.87 0.46
CA TRP A 236 4.00 30.60 -0.07
C TRP A 236 4.21 29.11 -0.37
N THR A 237 3.86 28.22 0.56
CA THR A 237 3.98 26.76 0.36
C THR A 237 3.13 26.29 -0.81
N LYS A 238 1.90 26.82 -0.94
CA LYS A 238 1.07 26.55 -2.11
C LYS A 238 1.75 27.01 -3.41
N GLY A 239 2.26 28.23 -3.44
CA GLY A 239 2.96 28.77 -4.61
C GLY A 239 4.16 27.92 -5.02
N TRP A 240 4.92 27.40 -4.04
CA TRP A 240 6.02 26.47 -4.30
C TRP A 240 5.53 25.12 -4.84
N CYS A 241 4.49 24.54 -4.24
CA CYS A 241 3.92 23.28 -4.74
C CYS A 241 3.41 23.40 -6.17
N ASP A 242 2.71 24.50 -6.48
CA ASP A 242 2.18 24.76 -7.81
C ASP A 242 3.35 24.93 -8.83
N SER A 243 4.47 25.56 -8.45
CA SER A 243 5.62 25.72 -9.35
C SER A 243 6.41 24.43 -9.57
N GLU A 244 6.54 23.59 -8.54
CA GLU A 244 7.26 22.31 -8.61
C GLU A 244 6.38 21.16 -9.11
N ARG A 245 5.09 21.41 -9.37
CA ARG A 245 4.08 20.38 -9.67
C ARG A 245 4.07 19.27 -8.62
N PHE A 246 4.14 19.66 -7.35
CA PHE A 246 4.22 18.77 -6.21
C PHE A 246 2.83 18.61 -5.56
N TRP A 247 2.22 17.44 -5.74
CA TRP A 247 0.83 17.17 -5.36
C TRP A 247 0.74 16.39 -4.04
N HIS A 248 1.16 17.00 -2.95
CA HIS A 248 1.20 16.39 -1.61
C HIS A 248 0.27 17.12 -0.64
N ILE A 249 -0.22 16.46 0.41
CA ILE A 249 -1.15 17.10 1.38
C ILE A 249 -0.54 18.31 2.13
N ALA A 250 0.79 18.37 2.22
CA ALA A 250 1.51 19.54 2.74
C ALA A 250 1.24 20.83 1.93
N CYS A 251 0.79 20.69 0.68
CA CYS A 251 0.36 21.75 -0.21
C CYS A 251 -1.12 22.15 0.00
N GLY A 252 -1.75 21.62 1.04
CA GLY A 252 -3.18 21.76 1.31
C GLY A 252 -4.03 20.84 0.44
N THR A 253 -5.31 20.70 0.80
CA THR A 253 -6.26 19.84 0.08
C THR A 253 -6.41 20.26 -1.38
N ASP A 254 -6.49 21.57 -1.66
CA ASP A 254 -6.55 22.08 -3.04
C ASP A 254 -5.32 21.71 -3.87
N GLY A 255 -4.12 21.84 -3.28
CA GLY A 255 -2.87 21.48 -3.95
C GLY A 255 -2.82 19.98 -4.22
N TYR A 256 -3.08 19.16 -3.20
CA TYR A 256 -3.11 17.71 -3.32
C TYR A 256 -4.12 17.23 -4.37
N CYS A 257 -5.37 17.70 -4.29
CA CYS A 257 -6.42 17.27 -5.21
C CYS A 257 -6.25 17.82 -6.62
N GLY A 258 -5.71 19.03 -6.79
CA GLY A 258 -5.50 19.66 -8.11
C GLY A 258 -4.55 18.87 -9.02
N GLY A 259 -3.68 18.02 -8.46
CA GLY A 259 -2.79 17.17 -9.22
C GLY A 259 -3.49 16.12 -10.08
N TYR A 260 -4.71 15.71 -9.71
CA TYR A 260 -5.40 14.58 -10.34
C TYR A 260 -5.78 14.83 -11.80
N ASP A 261 -6.18 16.05 -12.15
CA ASP A 261 -6.53 16.39 -13.53
C ASP A 261 -5.35 16.97 -14.33
N ILE A 262 -4.26 17.34 -13.66
CA ILE A 262 -3.06 17.94 -14.27
C ILE A 262 -2.01 16.87 -14.58
N ASP A 263 -1.80 15.98 -13.63
CA ASP A 263 -0.72 15.01 -13.62
C ASP A 263 -1.08 13.81 -12.76
N PHE A 264 -2.13 13.10 -13.17
CA PHE A 264 -2.64 11.91 -12.50
C PHE A 264 -1.52 10.93 -12.10
N ASN A 265 -0.51 10.79 -12.98
CA ASN A 265 0.62 9.88 -12.77
C ASN A 265 1.55 10.29 -11.61
N ASN A 266 1.47 11.53 -11.14
CA ASN A 266 2.19 12.05 -9.98
C ASN A 266 1.34 12.20 -8.72
N THR A 267 0.12 11.65 -8.74
CA THR A 267 -0.72 11.53 -7.54
C THR A 267 -0.62 10.12 -6.97
N ASP A 268 -1.12 9.92 -5.75
CA ASP A 268 -1.28 8.56 -5.18
C ASP A 268 -2.38 7.76 -5.90
N ALA A 269 -3.09 8.35 -6.87
CA ALA A 269 -4.08 7.72 -7.74
C ALA A 269 -5.19 6.97 -6.98
N ARG A 270 -5.48 7.45 -5.77
CA ARG A 270 -6.61 7.03 -4.97
C ARG A 270 -7.93 7.49 -5.58
N PHE A 271 -7.92 8.69 -6.17
CA PHE A 271 -9.08 9.28 -6.82
C PHE A 271 -8.96 9.23 -8.35
N LEU A 272 -10.06 9.41 -9.07
CA LEU A 272 -10.06 9.42 -10.54
C LEU A 272 -10.00 10.84 -11.12
N SER A 273 -10.22 11.86 -10.31
CA SER A 273 -10.26 13.26 -10.71
C SER A 273 -10.10 14.18 -9.51
N THR A 274 -9.85 15.46 -9.76
CA THR A 274 -9.83 16.49 -8.71
C THR A 274 -11.16 16.53 -7.96
N ALA A 275 -12.28 16.43 -8.68
CA ALA A 275 -13.60 16.49 -8.06
C ALA A 275 -13.86 15.30 -7.12
N ALA A 276 -13.47 14.09 -7.53
CA ALA A 276 -13.57 12.90 -6.68
C ALA A 276 -12.67 13.01 -5.44
N CYS A 277 -11.47 13.58 -5.61
CA CYS A 277 -10.57 13.87 -4.49
C CYS A 277 -11.22 14.87 -3.52
N LEU A 278 -11.71 16.01 -3.99
CA LEU A 278 -12.30 17.04 -3.14
C LEU A 278 -13.55 16.54 -2.40
N ASP A 279 -14.39 15.70 -3.01
CA ASP A 279 -15.55 15.12 -2.32
C ASP A 279 -15.15 14.19 -1.17
N ALA A 280 -13.97 13.57 -1.24
CA ALA A 280 -13.44 12.76 -0.16
C ALA A 280 -12.95 13.59 1.05
N PHE A 281 -12.89 14.92 0.94
CA PHE A 281 -12.55 15.82 2.04
C PHE A 281 -13.78 16.50 2.66
N GLU A 282 -13.64 16.87 3.94
CA GLU A 282 -14.54 17.78 4.64
C GLU A 282 -14.62 19.11 3.89
N ASP A 283 -15.75 19.82 4.04
CA ASP A 283 -15.91 21.12 3.40
C ASP A 283 -14.82 22.09 3.84
N GLN A 284 -14.35 22.92 2.91
CA GLN A 284 -13.36 23.95 3.21
C GLN A 284 -13.89 24.86 4.33
N PRO A 285 -13.15 25.04 5.43
CA PRO A 285 -13.58 25.90 6.51
C PRO A 285 -13.63 27.36 6.03
N PRO A 286 -14.54 28.18 6.55
CA PRO A 286 -14.57 29.61 6.25
C PRO A 286 -13.21 30.26 6.52
N ALA A 287 -12.83 31.25 5.69
CA ALA A 287 -11.52 31.91 5.79
C ALA A 287 -11.18 32.50 7.17
N ALA A 288 -12.20 32.82 7.98
CA ALA A 288 -12.05 33.31 9.35
C ALA A 288 -11.52 32.25 10.34
N ASP A 289 -11.79 30.97 10.08
CA ASP A 289 -11.45 29.85 10.96
C ASP A 289 -10.13 29.16 10.58
N ALA A 290 -9.70 29.30 9.32
CA ALA A 290 -8.44 28.73 8.82
C ALA A 290 -7.20 29.17 9.63
N ARG A 291 -7.19 30.39 10.20
CA ARG A 291 -6.05 30.90 11.00
C ARG A 291 -5.93 30.26 12.39
N LYS A 292 -6.97 29.59 12.89
CA LYS A 292 -6.94 28.93 14.20
C LYS A 292 -6.45 27.48 14.10
N LEU A 293 -6.64 26.82 12.96
CA LEU A 293 -6.28 25.43 12.74
C LEU A 293 -4.76 25.21 12.58
N ASN A 294 -4.01 26.20 12.08
CA ASN A 294 -2.56 26.09 11.85
C ASN A 294 -1.68 26.36 13.10
N LYS A 295 -2.26 26.39 14.30
CA LYS A 295 -1.54 26.66 15.57
C LYS A 295 -1.49 25.47 16.53
N GLY A 296 -1.99 24.31 16.10
CA GLY A 296 -1.93 23.04 16.83
C GLY A 296 -0.68 22.26 16.49
#